data_AF-A0AAW4Z040-F1
#
_entry.id   AF-A0AAW4Z040-F1
#
_cell.length_a   1.000
_cell.length_b   1.000
_cell.length_c   1.000
_cell.angle_alpha   90.00
_cell.angle_beta   90.00
_cell.angle_gamma   90.00
#
_symmetry.space_group_name_H-M   'P 1'
#
loop_
_entity.id
_entity.type
_entity.pdbx_description
1 polymer ?
#
loop_
_entity_poly.entity_id
_entity_poly.type
_entity_poly.pdbx_seq_one_letter_code
_entity_poly.pdbx_strand_id
1 'polypeptide(L)' 'MGVKTFAWVLVALGLAMALYGWQAWNPAAFVGMALAAVGIVVLATSGRRPGG' A
#
# COMPACT_ATOMS: atom_id res chain seq x y z
N MET A 1 -12.29 3.91 12.92
CA MET A 1 -11.54 2.87 12.16
C MET A 1 -10.06 3.03 12.48
N GLY A 2 -9.40 2.00 12.98
CA GLY A 2 -8.00 2.10 13.42
C GLY A 2 -7.03 2.26 12.25
N VAL A 3 -5.96 3.03 12.45
CA VAL A 3 -4.91 3.33 11.46
C VAL A 3 -4.32 2.06 10.82
N LYS A 4 -4.30 0.95 11.58
CA LYS A 4 -3.92 -0.39 11.10
C LYS A 4 -4.84 -0.92 10.00
N THR A 5 -6.15 -0.77 10.13
CA THR A 5 -7.12 -1.21 9.11
C THR A 5 -6.97 -0.39 7.84
N PHE A 6 -6.75 0.93 7.98
CA PHE A 6 -6.51 1.80 6.82
C PHE A 6 -5.22 1.42 6.08
N ALA A 7 -4.14 1.15 6.79
CA ALA A 7 -2.87 0.71 6.18
C ALA A 7 -3.01 -0.64 5.45
N TRP A 8 -3.74 -1.60 6.04
CA TRP A 8 -4.03 -2.88 5.38
C TRP A 8 -4.84 -2.72 4.09
N VAL A 9 -5.86 -1.86 4.10
CA VAL A 9 -6.64 -1.55 2.89
C VAL A 9 -5.76 -0.89 1.83
N LEU A 10 -4.88 0.03 2.22
CA LEU A 10 -3.95 0.69 1.29
C LEU A 10 -2.98 -0.30 0.63
N VAL A 11 -2.42 -1.22 1.42
CA VAL A 11 -1.52 -2.27 0.92
C VAL A 11 -2.26 -3.21 -0.02
N ALA A 12 -3.45 -3.70 0.37
CA ALA A 12 -4.26 -4.58 -0.47
C ALA A 12 -4.65 -3.91 -1.80
N LEU A 13 -5.02 -2.63 -1.76
CA LEU A 13 -5.36 -1.86 -2.96
C LEU A 13 -4.14 -1.67 -3.88
N GLY A 14 -2.98 -1.33 -3.33
CA GLY A 14 -1.73 -1.21 -4.09
C GLY A 14 -1.34 -2.51 -4.78
N LEU A 15 -1.48 -3.64 -4.08
CA LEU A 15 -1.17 -4.97 -4.61
C LEU A 15 -2.14 -5.39 -5.73
N ALA A 16 -3.44 -5.12 -5.55
CA ALA A 16 -4.45 -5.37 -6.58
C ALA A 16 -4.20 -4.54 -7.84
N MET A 17 -3.82 -3.26 -7.67
CA MET A 17 -3.54 -2.35 -8.77
C MET A 17 -2.23 -2.69 -9.50
N ALA A 18 -1.23 -3.18 -8.77
CA ALA A 18 0.02 -3.69 -9.34
C ALA A 18 -0.21 -4.94 -10.21
N LEU A 19 -0.99 -5.91 -9.69
CA LEU A 19 -1.37 -7.13 -10.42
C LEU A 19 -2.18 -6.80 -11.67
N TYR A 20 -3.19 -5.94 -11.55
CA TYR A 20 -4.01 -5.50 -12.68
C TYR A 20 -3.18 -4.77 -13.74
N GLY A 21 -2.32 -3.84 -13.33
CA GLY A 21 -1.45 -3.10 -14.24
C GLY A 21 -0.47 -4.01 -14.97
N TRP A 22 0.07 -5.02 -14.28
CA TRP A 22 0.96 -6.03 -14.89
C TRP A 22 0.24 -6.85 -15.94
N GLN A 23 -1.01 -7.27 -15.65
CA GLN A 23 -1.83 -8.02 -16.60
C GLN A 23 -2.24 -7.19 -17.81
N ALA A 24 -2.51 -5.90 -17.62
CA ALA A 24 -2.96 -4.98 -18.65
C ALA A 24 -1.81 -4.30 -19.43
N TRP A 25 -0.54 -4.62 -19.13
CA TRP A 25 0.64 -3.88 -19.65
C TRP A 25 0.49 -2.37 -19.50
N ASN A 26 -0.16 -1.95 -18.42
CA ASN A 26 -0.56 -0.58 -18.18
C ASN A 26 0.42 0.07 -17.19
N PRO A 27 0.86 1.32 -17.41
CA PRO A 27 1.72 2.05 -16.47
C PRO A 27 1.19 2.11 -15.03
N ALA A 28 -0.11 1.86 -14.83
CA ALA A 28 -0.72 1.65 -13.51
C ALA A 28 -0.03 0.56 -12.65
N ALA A 29 0.69 -0.39 -13.26
CA ALA A 29 1.46 -1.41 -12.53
C ALA A 29 2.52 -0.77 -11.60
N PHE A 30 3.21 0.24 -12.12
CA PHE A 30 4.25 0.98 -11.39
C PHE A 30 3.63 1.82 -10.26
N VAL A 31 2.47 2.43 -10.54
CA VAL A 31 1.70 3.18 -9.54
C VAL A 31 1.20 2.27 -8.43
N GLY A 32 0.73 1.06 -8.75
CA GLY A 32 0.33 0.05 -7.77
C GLY A 32 1.49 -0.40 -6.88
N MET A 33 2.66 -0.67 -7.47
CA MET A 33 3.89 -1.00 -6.72
C MET A 33 4.32 0.15 -5.79
N ALA A 34 4.27 1.39 -6.26
CA ALA A 34 4.58 2.57 -5.45
C ALA A 34 3.58 2.73 -4.28
N LEU A 35 2.28 2.55 -4.53
CA LEU A 35 1.25 2.57 -3.48
C LEU A 35 1.45 1.45 -2.45
N ALA A 36 1.78 0.25 -2.90
CA ALA A 36 2.06 -0.88 -2.03
C ALA A 36 3.29 -0.60 -1.14
N ALA A 37 4.36 -0.04 -1.71
CA ALA A 37 5.54 0.36 -0.95
C ALA A 37 5.21 1.43 0.10
N VAL A 38 4.45 2.48 -0.28
CA VAL A 38 3.99 3.51 0.66
C VAL A 38 3.11 2.91 1.77
N GLY A 39 2.19 2.01 1.43
CA GLY A 39 1.37 1.30 2.41
C GLY A 39 2.20 0.49 3.41
N ILE A 40 3.24 -0.21 2.94
CA ILE A 40 4.18 -0.96 3.79
C ILE A 40 4.97 0.00 4.69
N VAL A 41 5.47 1.11 4.15
CA VAL A 41 6.19 2.13 4.92
C VAL A 41 5.29 2.75 5.99
N VAL A 42 4.04 3.06 5.66
CA VAL A 42 3.04 3.59 6.61
C VAL A 42 2.68 2.57 7.67
N LEU A 43 2.57 1.29 7.33
CA LEU A 43 2.33 0.21 8.30
C LEU A 43 3.54 0.04 9.24
N ALA A 44 4.76 0.08 8.68
CA ALA A 44 6.00 -0.02 9.44
C ALA A 44 6.24 1.20 10.35
N THR A 45 5.88 2.40 9.90
CA THR A 45 6.00 3.63 10.70
C THR A 45 4.83 3.83 11.67
N SER A 46 3.62 3.33 11.38
CA SER A 46 2.50 3.28 12.34
C SER A 46 2.80 2.37 13.53
N GLY A 47 3.63 1.35 13.36
CA GLY A 47 4.18 0.56 14.47
C GLY A 47 5.23 1.31 15.29
N ARG A 48 5.87 2.35 14.72
CA ARG A 48 6.87 3.19 15.38
C ARG A 48 6.30 4.56 15.75
N ARG A 49 5.15 4.60 16.40
CA ARG A 49 4.67 5.85 17.00
C ARG A 49 5.66 6.26 18.11
N PRO A 50 6.41 7.36 17.97
CA PRO A 50 7.11 7.98 19.08
C PRO A 50 6.06 8.77 19.86
N GLY A 51 5.72 8.34 21.07
CA GLY A 51 4.74 9.02 21.92
C GLY A 51 3.59 8.11 22.32
N GLY A 52 3.74 7.54 23.51
CA GLY A 52 2.83 6.64 24.20
C GLY A 52 3.57 5.96 25.32
#